data_AF-A0A536Z3N0-F1
#
_entry.id   AF-A0A536Z3N0-F1
#
_cell.length_a   1.000
_cell.length_b   1.000
_cell.length_c   1.000
_cell.angle_alpha   90.00
_cell.angle_beta   90.00
_cell.angle_gamma   90.00
#
_symmetry.space_group_name_H-M   'P 1'
#
loop_
_entity.id
_entity.type
_entity.pdbx_description
1 polymer ?
#
loop_
_entity_poly.entity_id
_entity_poly.type
_entity_poly.pdbx_seq_one_letter_code
_entity_poly.pdbx_strand_id
1 'polypeptide(L)'
;MKRKPRSIEPQREIAINLYRSVWEVRNDGWIHLSDEANRLADAAAEGGDLELARARVAEPLDLLEPIESYWAFPGRHGFLRLLALFQDREYADFNDLVHRISRALSSQSYRKSFVSLHLDEEAAVEEEERRETEVRVDRPYFELLIVDDLSAQEEETLRQRLRSMRRDEDKFIYEIVVVPSFQDALIAVLFN
;
A
#
# COMPACT_ATOMS: atom_id res chain seq x y z
N MET A 1 31.13 27.79 -37.18
CA MET A 1 31.12 26.89 -36.00
C MET A 1 29.71 26.35 -35.80
N LYS A 2 29.50 25.07 -36.07
CA LYS A 2 28.19 24.39 -35.98
C LYS A 2 27.89 24.06 -34.51
N ARG A 3 26.79 24.57 -33.96
CA ARG A 3 26.32 24.22 -32.61
C ARG A 3 25.74 22.79 -32.64
N LYS A 4 26.31 21.90 -31.84
CA LYS A 4 25.85 20.53 -31.60
C LYS A 4 24.43 20.57 -30.99
N PRO A 5 23.46 19.78 -31.47
CA PRO A 5 22.17 19.67 -30.80
C PRO A 5 22.33 18.89 -29.49
N ARG A 6 21.64 19.38 -28.45
CA ARG A 6 21.59 18.80 -27.10
C ARG A 6 20.81 17.48 -27.17
N SER A 7 21.44 16.39 -26.76
CA SER A 7 20.80 15.08 -26.62
C SER A 7 19.66 15.20 -25.62
N ILE A 8 18.43 14.97 -26.06
CA ILE A 8 17.28 14.82 -25.18
C ILE A 8 17.31 13.36 -24.73
N GLU A 9 17.60 13.12 -23.45
CA GLU A 9 17.45 11.79 -22.85
C GLU A 9 15.99 11.34 -23.01
N PRO A 10 15.74 10.04 -23.29
CA PRO A 10 14.39 9.54 -23.34
C PRO A 10 13.82 9.62 -21.92
N GLN A 11 12.95 10.60 -21.69
CA GLN A 11 12.01 10.54 -20.57
C GLN A 11 11.35 9.17 -20.66
N ARG A 12 11.37 8.41 -19.56
CA ARG A 12 10.59 7.18 -19.45
C ARG A 12 9.12 7.55 -19.67
N GLU A 13 8.67 7.49 -20.92
CA GLU A 13 7.27 7.51 -21.29
C GLU A 13 6.66 6.32 -20.56
N ILE A 14 5.99 6.61 -19.44
CA ILE A 14 5.10 5.64 -18.80
C ILE A 14 4.05 5.37 -19.87
N ALA A 15 4.18 4.21 -20.53
CA ALA A 15 3.27 3.75 -21.53
C ALA A 15 1.91 3.46 -20.86
N ILE A 16 1.13 4.51 -20.65
CA ILE A 16 -0.29 4.51 -20.23
C ILE A 16 -1.19 3.76 -21.25
N ASN A 17 -0.60 3.19 -22.32
CA ASN A 17 -1.27 2.60 -23.46
C ASN A 17 -1.20 1.07 -23.54
N LEU A 18 -0.77 0.38 -22.49
CA LEU A 18 -1.09 -1.04 -22.33
C LEU A 18 -2.42 -1.09 -21.58
N TYR A 19 -3.47 -1.57 -22.23
CA TYR A 19 -4.86 -1.70 -21.74
C TYR A 19 -4.96 -2.48 -20.40
N ARG A 20 -4.52 -1.85 -19.32
CA ARG A 20 -4.58 -2.35 -17.95
C ARG A 20 -4.77 -1.13 -17.07
N SER A 21 -5.89 -1.05 -16.38
CA SER A 21 -6.12 -0.02 -15.37
C SER A 21 -5.02 -0.11 -14.31
N VAL A 22 -4.61 1.03 -13.74
CA VAL A 22 -3.58 1.03 -12.67
C VAL A 22 -4.06 0.20 -11.47
N TRP A 23 -5.37 0.13 -11.26
CA TRP A 23 -6.00 -0.78 -10.31
C TRP A 23 -5.68 -2.26 -10.60
N GLU A 24 -5.80 -2.72 -11.86
CA GLU A 24 -5.44 -4.10 -12.25
C GLU A 24 -3.94 -4.36 -12.08
N VAL A 25 -3.08 -3.40 -12.46
CA VAL A 25 -1.61 -3.50 -12.24
C VAL A 25 -1.32 -3.69 -10.75
N ARG A 26 -1.97 -2.89 -9.91
CA ARG A 26 -1.79 -2.95 -8.46
C ARG A 26 -2.28 -4.27 -7.89
N ASN A 27 -3.47 -4.71 -8.27
CA ASN A 27 -4.03 -5.97 -7.76
C ASN A 27 -3.17 -7.17 -8.15
N ASP A 28 -2.76 -7.25 -9.42
CA ASP A 28 -1.86 -8.30 -9.90
C ASP A 28 -0.48 -8.22 -9.24
N GLY A 29 0.04 -7.02 -9.00
CA GLY A 29 1.29 -6.79 -8.29
C GLY A 29 1.26 -7.32 -6.86
N TRP A 30 0.17 -7.08 -6.12
CA TRP A 30 0.00 -7.60 -4.75
C TRP A 30 -0.22 -9.12 -4.70
N ILE A 31 -0.90 -9.70 -5.70
CA ILE A 31 -1.01 -11.16 -5.84
C ILE A 31 0.37 -11.76 -6.09
N HIS A 32 1.11 -11.20 -7.05
CA HIS A 32 2.46 -11.68 -7.37
C HIS A 32 3.41 -11.52 -6.18
N LEU A 33 3.37 -10.38 -5.47
CA LEU A 33 4.15 -10.17 -4.26
C LEU A 33 3.84 -11.22 -3.19
N SER A 34 2.56 -11.57 -3.02
CA SER A 34 2.11 -12.58 -2.08
C SER A 34 2.65 -13.97 -2.41
N ASP A 35 2.71 -14.35 -3.69
CA ASP A 35 3.25 -15.64 -4.10
C ASP A 35 4.78 -15.70 -3.90
N GLU A 36 5.50 -14.64 -4.25
CA GLU A 36 6.96 -14.59 -4.07
C GLU A 36 7.36 -14.45 -2.58
N ALA A 37 6.56 -13.77 -1.76
CA ALA A 37 6.77 -13.70 -0.31
C ALA A 37 6.67 -15.08 0.34
N ASN A 38 5.71 -15.91 -0.06
CA ASN A 38 5.59 -17.28 0.44
C ASN A 38 6.83 -18.10 0.07
N ARG A 39 7.26 -18.03 -1.20
CA ARG A 39 8.49 -18.71 -1.65
C ARG A 39 9.73 -18.24 -0.93
N LEU A 40 9.81 -16.95 -0.59
CA LEU A 40 10.91 -16.38 0.18
C LEU A 40 10.93 -16.92 1.62
N ALA A 41 9.77 -16.99 2.26
CA ALA A 41 9.64 -17.58 3.60
C ALA A 41 10.01 -19.07 3.60
N ASP A 42 9.52 -19.85 2.63
CA ASP A 42 9.86 -21.26 2.44
C ASP A 42 11.37 -21.44 2.21
N ALA A 43 11.97 -20.63 1.32
CA ALA A 43 13.41 -20.69 1.05
C ALA A 43 14.24 -20.35 2.30
N ALA A 44 13.79 -19.40 3.12
CA ALA A 44 14.46 -19.05 4.37
C ALA A 44 14.37 -20.17 5.43
N ALA A 45 13.24 -20.88 5.50
CA ALA A 45 13.00 -21.94 6.46
C ALA A 45 13.64 -23.29 6.06
N GLU A 46 13.54 -23.66 4.78
CA GLU A 46 13.94 -24.97 4.26
C GLU A 46 15.34 -24.99 3.62
N GLY A 47 16.02 -23.83 3.55
CA GLY A 47 17.39 -23.73 3.03
C GLY A 47 17.49 -23.65 1.51
N GLY A 48 16.57 -22.92 0.86
CA GLY A 48 16.56 -22.65 -0.57
C GLY A 48 17.53 -21.54 -1.00
N ASP A 49 17.49 -21.19 -2.30
CA ASP A 49 18.25 -20.06 -2.85
C ASP A 49 17.62 -18.73 -2.43
N LEU A 50 18.06 -18.24 -1.26
CA LEU A 50 17.55 -17.01 -0.66
C LEU A 50 17.82 -15.77 -1.53
N GLU A 51 18.98 -15.70 -2.20
CA GLU A 51 19.31 -14.55 -3.03
C GLU A 51 18.40 -14.46 -4.26
N LEU A 52 18.13 -15.60 -4.90
CA LEU A 52 17.15 -15.65 -5.99
C LEU A 52 15.74 -15.29 -5.50
N ALA A 53 15.31 -15.82 -4.36
CA ALA A 53 13.99 -15.52 -3.80
C ALA A 53 13.83 -14.03 -3.46
N ARG A 54 14.85 -13.41 -2.87
CA ARG A 54 14.85 -11.96 -2.59
C ARG A 54 14.81 -11.13 -3.87
N ALA A 55 15.56 -11.53 -4.90
CA ALA A 55 15.54 -10.84 -6.18
C ALA A 55 14.14 -10.89 -6.84
N ARG A 56 13.43 -12.01 -6.70
CA ARG A 56 12.04 -12.14 -7.19
C ARG A 56 11.04 -11.31 -6.42
N VAL A 57 11.22 -11.13 -5.11
CA VAL A 57 10.38 -10.22 -4.30
C VAL A 57 10.68 -8.75 -4.60
N ALA A 58 11.91 -8.40 -4.95
CA ALA A 58 12.27 -7.02 -5.28
C ALA A 58 11.51 -6.49 -6.51
N GLU A 59 11.26 -7.33 -7.53
CA GLU A 59 10.53 -6.93 -8.74
C GLU A 59 9.11 -6.39 -8.47
N PRO A 60 8.20 -7.10 -7.78
CA PRO A 60 6.89 -6.58 -7.44
C PRO A 60 6.95 -5.43 -6.44
N LEU A 61 7.95 -5.36 -5.54
CA LEU A 61 8.13 -4.20 -4.65
C LEU A 61 8.45 -2.94 -5.44
N ASP A 62 9.40 -3.00 -6.38
CA ASP A 62 9.78 -1.87 -7.24
C ASP A 62 8.61 -1.40 -8.13
N LEU A 63 7.73 -2.33 -8.54
CA LEU A 63 6.51 -2.03 -9.30
C LEU A 63 5.47 -1.30 -8.44
N LEU A 64 5.28 -1.74 -7.20
CA LEU A 64 4.23 -1.22 -6.30
C LEU A 64 4.62 0.09 -5.62
N GLU A 65 5.90 0.28 -5.29
CA GLU A 65 6.40 1.46 -4.57
C GLU A 65 5.92 2.80 -5.15
N PRO A 66 6.04 3.09 -6.47
CA PRO A 66 5.65 4.38 -7.01
C PRO A 66 4.13 4.62 -7.03
N ILE A 67 3.31 3.56 -6.98
CA ILE A 67 1.85 3.68 -7.11
C ILE A 67 1.13 3.59 -5.76
N GLU A 68 1.70 2.90 -4.78
CA GLU A 68 1.02 2.59 -3.52
C GLU A 68 0.74 3.85 -2.66
N SER A 69 1.52 4.92 -2.86
CA SER A 69 1.29 6.21 -2.17
C SER A 69 -0.01 6.92 -2.58
N TYR A 70 -0.64 6.51 -3.69
CA TYR A 70 -1.88 7.10 -4.19
C TYR A 70 -3.15 6.36 -3.74
N TRP A 71 -3.01 5.40 -2.82
CA TRP A 71 -4.12 4.61 -2.26
C TRP A 71 -4.19 4.79 -0.75
N ALA A 72 -5.40 4.73 -0.18
CA ALA A 72 -5.57 4.84 1.28
C ALA A 72 -5.11 3.58 2.04
N PHE A 73 -5.21 2.41 1.41
CA PHE A 73 -4.86 1.12 2.02
C PHE A 73 -4.10 0.20 1.05
N PRO A 74 -3.00 -0.46 1.48
CA PRO A 74 -2.28 -0.20 2.73
C PRO A 74 -1.63 1.19 2.75
N GLY A 75 -1.50 1.82 1.59
CA GLY A 75 -0.95 3.16 1.43
C GLY A 75 0.54 3.20 1.76
N ARG A 76 1.08 4.41 1.78
CA ARG A 76 2.51 4.65 2.01
C ARG A 76 3.03 4.06 3.32
N HIS A 77 2.30 4.23 4.43
CA HIS A 77 2.76 3.76 5.73
C HIS A 77 2.84 2.22 5.81
N GLY A 78 1.80 1.52 5.33
CA GLY A 78 1.79 0.06 5.32
C GLY A 78 2.86 -0.50 4.38
N PHE A 79 3.08 0.15 3.24
CA PHE A 79 4.14 -0.25 2.32
C PHE A 79 5.54 -0.04 2.89
N LEU A 80 5.81 1.10 3.54
CA LEU A 80 7.11 1.35 4.19
C LEU A 80 7.41 0.33 5.31
N ARG A 81 6.38 -0.09 6.05
CA ARG A 81 6.51 -1.15 7.06
C ARG A 81 6.94 -2.49 6.43
N LEU A 82 6.34 -2.86 5.30
CA LEU A 82 6.74 -4.05 4.55
C LEU A 82 8.19 -3.98 4.08
N LEU A 83 8.61 -2.83 3.55
CA LEU A 83 10.00 -2.63 3.12
C LEU A 83 10.98 -2.79 4.28
N ALA A 84 10.65 -2.29 5.48
CA ALA A 84 11.47 -2.47 6.67
C ALA A 84 11.65 -3.96 7.00
N LEU A 85 10.57 -4.74 7.06
CA LEU A 85 10.63 -6.19 7.34
C LEU A 85 11.47 -6.94 6.31
N PHE A 86 11.32 -6.60 5.03
CA PHE A 86 12.11 -7.19 3.95
C PHE A 86 13.60 -6.86 4.05
N GLN A 87 13.94 -5.64 4.49
CA GLN A 87 15.32 -5.19 4.70
C GLN A 87 15.96 -5.83 5.93
N ASP A 88 15.20 -5.94 7.01
CA ASP A 88 15.61 -6.54 8.29
C ASP A 88 15.67 -8.07 8.24
N ARG A 89 15.24 -8.67 7.12
CA ARG A 89 15.23 -10.11 6.84
C ARG A 89 14.24 -10.90 7.72
N GLU A 90 13.21 -10.22 8.20
CA GLU A 90 12.09 -10.81 8.93
C GLU A 90 11.09 -11.41 7.93
N TYR A 91 11.50 -12.48 7.24
CA TYR A 91 10.75 -13.00 6.08
C TYR A 91 9.41 -13.65 6.45
N ALA A 92 9.28 -14.21 7.66
CA ALA A 92 8.01 -14.75 8.14
C ALA A 92 6.99 -13.63 8.36
N ASP A 93 7.37 -12.60 9.12
CA ASP A 93 6.53 -11.43 9.39
C ASP A 93 6.20 -10.65 8.12
N PHE A 94 7.16 -10.52 7.21
CA PHE A 94 6.94 -9.96 5.87
C PHE A 94 5.87 -10.75 5.11
N ASN A 95 5.98 -12.08 5.07
CA ASN A 95 5.04 -12.95 4.38
C ASN A 95 3.61 -12.81 4.95
N ASP A 96 3.49 -12.83 6.27
CA ASP A 96 2.19 -12.71 6.94
C ASP A 96 1.52 -11.37 6.66
N LEU A 97 2.28 -10.27 6.71
CA LEU A 97 1.78 -8.94 6.41
C LEU A 97 1.37 -8.79 4.93
N VAL A 98 2.18 -9.28 3.99
CA VAL A 98 1.84 -9.27 2.55
C VAL A 98 0.56 -10.06 2.31
N HIS A 99 0.44 -11.26 2.86
CA HIS A 99 -0.76 -12.09 2.70
C HIS A 99 -2.00 -11.42 3.30
N ARG A 100 -1.90 -10.80 4.47
CA ARG A 100 -3.03 -10.07 5.09
C ARG A 100 -3.48 -8.93 4.18
N ILE A 101 -2.55 -8.12 3.67
CA ILE A 101 -2.86 -7.03 2.74
C ILE A 101 -3.46 -7.54 1.44
N SER A 102 -2.85 -8.55 0.80
CA SER A 102 -3.30 -9.12 -0.47
C SER A 102 -4.73 -9.67 -0.36
N ARG A 103 -5.05 -10.39 0.74
CA ARG A 103 -6.42 -10.85 1.03
C ARG A 103 -7.39 -9.69 1.23
N ALA A 104 -6.99 -8.65 1.97
CA ALA A 104 -7.82 -7.48 2.22
C ALA A 104 -8.14 -6.73 0.92
N LEU A 105 -7.16 -6.57 0.02
CA LEU A 105 -7.33 -5.96 -1.29
C LEU A 105 -8.26 -6.78 -2.19
N SER A 106 -8.02 -8.10 -2.28
CA SER A 106 -8.82 -9.01 -3.12
C SER A 106 -10.28 -9.07 -2.71
N SER A 107 -10.54 -9.08 -1.39
CA SER A 107 -11.91 -9.10 -0.83
C SER A 107 -12.54 -7.71 -0.68
N GLN A 108 -11.76 -6.64 -0.87
CA GLN A 108 -12.12 -5.26 -0.53
C GLN A 108 -12.62 -5.09 0.91
N SER A 109 -12.21 -5.98 1.83
CA SER A 109 -12.65 -5.96 3.23
C SER A 109 -12.17 -4.72 3.98
N TYR A 110 -11.04 -4.13 3.56
CA TYR A 110 -10.51 -2.87 4.11
C TYR A 110 -11.49 -1.68 4.01
N ARG A 111 -12.48 -1.76 3.11
CA ARG A 111 -13.52 -0.73 2.97
C ARG A 111 -14.64 -0.85 4.00
N LYS A 112 -14.79 -2.04 4.59
CA LYS A 112 -15.90 -2.40 5.47
C LYS A 112 -15.46 -2.62 6.91
N SER A 113 -14.28 -3.18 7.11
CA SER A 113 -13.67 -3.45 8.40
C SER A 113 -12.28 -2.83 8.44
N PHE A 114 -11.86 -2.47 9.65
CA PHE A 114 -10.47 -2.12 9.87
C PHE A 114 -9.59 -3.37 9.69
N VAL A 115 -8.46 -3.24 8.97
CA VAL A 115 -7.48 -4.31 8.79
C VAL A 115 -6.20 -3.91 9.50
N SER A 116 -5.81 -4.66 10.53
CA SER A 116 -4.61 -4.34 11.30
C SER A 116 -3.35 -4.69 10.51
N LEU A 117 -2.40 -3.77 10.52
CA LEU A 117 -1.04 -3.97 10.00
C LEU A 117 -0.05 -4.34 11.12
N HIS A 118 -0.53 -4.71 12.31
CA HIS A 118 0.29 -5.28 13.37
C HIS A 118 0.72 -6.71 13.02
N LEU A 119 1.97 -7.03 13.36
CA LEU A 119 2.56 -8.35 13.15
C LEU A 119 2.10 -9.35 14.22
N ASP A 120 1.97 -8.87 15.46
CA ASP A 120 1.40 -9.64 16.55
C ASP A 120 -0.10 -9.91 16.30
N GLU A 121 -0.47 -11.19 16.21
CA GLU A 121 -1.83 -11.62 15.88
C GLU A 121 -2.81 -11.28 17.00
N GLU A 122 -2.41 -11.40 18.28
CA GLU A 122 -3.26 -11.02 19.42
C GLU A 122 -3.51 -9.51 19.41
N ALA A 123 -2.46 -8.70 19.20
CA ALA A 123 -2.57 -7.25 19.11
C ALA A 123 -3.37 -6.81 17.86
N ALA A 124 -3.24 -7.53 16.74
CA ALA A 124 -4.01 -7.29 15.53
C ALA A 124 -5.49 -7.57 15.77
N VAL A 125 -5.83 -8.72 16.37
CA VAL A 125 -7.22 -9.08 16.72
C VAL A 125 -7.78 -8.09 17.73
N GLU A 126 -7.04 -7.70 18.77
CA GLU A 126 -7.48 -6.69 19.72
C GLU A 126 -7.73 -5.32 19.05
N GLU A 127 -6.87 -4.90 18.13
CA GLU A 127 -7.03 -3.64 17.39
C GLU A 127 -8.25 -3.71 16.45
N GLU A 128 -8.43 -4.84 15.76
CA GLU A 128 -9.58 -5.12 14.90
C GLU A 128 -10.87 -5.15 15.72
N GLU A 129 -10.96 -5.90 16.81
CA GLU A 129 -12.15 -5.98 17.67
C GLU A 129 -12.52 -4.63 18.29
N ARG A 130 -11.51 -3.88 18.79
CA ARG A 130 -11.72 -2.51 19.30
C ARG A 130 -12.32 -1.62 18.21
N ARG A 131 -11.89 -1.75 16.96
CA ARG A 131 -12.33 -0.92 15.83
C ARG A 131 -13.60 -1.43 15.14
N GLU A 132 -13.87 -2.74 15.14
CA GLU A 132 -15.09 -3.33 14.60
C GLU A 132 -16.30 -3.07 15.48
N THR A 133 -16.10 -2.89 16.79
CA THR A 133 -17.16 -2.49 17.73
C THR A 133 -17.80 -1.14 17.32
N GLU A 134 -17.06 -0.27 16.60
CA GLU A 134 -17.53 1.03 16.09
C GLU A 134 -18.26 0.93 14.72
N VAL A 135 -18.11 -0.19 13.98
CA VAL A 135 -18.41 -0.29 12.53
C VAL A 135 -19.55 -1.27 12.20
N ARG A 136 -20.48 -1.53 13.12
CA ARG A 136 -21.58 -2.51 12.91
C ARG A 136 -22.69 -2.12 11.89
N VAL A 137 -22.43 -1.20 10.96
CA VAL A 137 -23.39 -0.79 9.92
C VAL A 137 -22.68 -0.70 8.58
N ASP A 138 -23.33 -1.20 7.52
CA ASP A 138 -22.91 -1.11 6.11
C ASP A 138 -22.92 0.36 5.64
N ARG A 139 -21.94 1.14 6.12
CA ARG A 139 -21.77 2.55 5.81
C ARG A 139 -20.96 2.69 4.51
N PRO A 140 -21.34 3.59 3.59
CA PRO A 140 -20.55 3.89 2.42
C PRO A 140 -19.11 4.31 2.79
N TYR A 141 -18.14 3.73 2.09
CA TYR A 141 -16.73 4.06 2.19
C TYR A 141 -16.32 5.03 1.08
N PHE A 142 -15.48 6.01 1.40
CA PHE A 142 -14.80 6.84 0.40
C PHE A 142 -13.39 7.25 0.86
N GLU A 143 -12.60 7.80 -0.05
CA GLU A 143 -11.24 8.27 0.23
C GLU A 143 -11.17 9.79 0.11
N LEU A 144 -10.55 10.43 1.10
CA LEU A 144 -10.31 11.87 1.18
C LEU A 144 -8.90 12.17 0.67
N LEU A 145 -8.81 12.78 -0.51
CA LEU A 145 -7.56 13.27 -1.06
C LEU A 145 -7.19 14.62 -0.43
N ILE A 146 -6.03 14.67 0.22
CA ILE A 146 -5.46 15.87 0.84
C ILE A 146 -4.17 16.21 0.09
N VAL A 147 -4.07 17.45 -0.38
CA VAL A 147 -2.91 17.94 -1.13
C VAL A 147 -2.07 18.82 -0.20
N ASP A 148 -1.03 18.25 0.39
CA ASP A 148 -0.13 18.91 1.31
C ASP A 148 1.22 18.17 1.36
N ASP A 149 2.32 18.92 1.50
CA ASP A 149 3.68 18.37 1.57
C ASP A 149 4.03 18.00 3.02
N LEU A 150 3.44 16.89 3.48
CA LEU A 150 3.60 16.39 4.84
C LEU A 150 4.70 15.34 4.95
N SER A 151 5.46 15.39 6.04
CA SER A 151 6.30 14.27 6.45
C SER A 151 5.45 13.07 6.88
N ALA A 152 6.04 11.87 6.88
CA ALA A 152 5.33 10.65 7.30
C ALA A 152 4.75 10.74 8.73
N GLN A 153 5.43 11.47 9.62
CA GLN A 153 4.96 11.67 11.00
C GLN A 153 3.77 12.64 11.07
N GLU A 154 3.77 13.69 10.25
CA GLU A 154 2.67 14.64 10.17
C GLU A 154 1.43 14.00 9.52
N GLU A 155 1.63 13.20 8.48
CA GLU A 155 0.58 12.42 7.83
C GLU A 155 -0.09 11.46 8.83
N GLU A 156 0.69 10.73 9.63
CA GLU A 156 0.15 9.83 10.64
C GLU A 156 -0.58 10.58 11.75
N THR A 157 -0.04 11.72 12.18
CA THR A 157 -0.71 12.60 13.15
C THR A 157 -2.05 13.11 12.62
N LEU A 158 -2.11 13.49 11.34
CA LEU A 158 -3.33 13.93 10.67
C LEU A 158 -4.36 12.79 10.58
N ARG A 159 -3.91 11.59 10.21
CA ARG A 159 -4.73 10.37 10.16
C ARG A 159 -5.37 10.08 11.53
N GLN A 160 -4.58 10.09 12.59
CA GLN A 160 -5.06 9.85 13.95
C GLN A 160 -6.06 10.92 14.41
N ARG A 161 -5.78 12.20 14.12
CA ARG A 161 -6.71 13.31 14.45
C ARG A 161 -8.05 13.14 13.74
N LEU A 162 -8.05 12.92 12.43
CA LEU A 162 -9.29 12.76 11.67
C LEU A 162 -10.08 11.53 12.14
N ARG A 163 -9.40 10.42 12.43
CA ARG A 163 -10.03 9.23 13.02
C ARG A 163 -10.65 9.52 14.39
N SER A 164 -9.98 10.26 15.26
CA SER A 164 -10.50 10.65 16.59
C SER A 164 -11.76 11.54 16.54
N MET A 165 -12.00 12.19 15.40
CA MET A 165 -13.19 13.01 15.18
C MET A 165 -14.38 12.22 14.65
N ARG A 166 -14.19 10.94 14.27
CA ARG A 166 -15.28 10.07 13.84
C ARG A 166 -16.23 9.79 14.99
N ARG A 167 -17.51 9.67 14.65
CA ARG A 167 -18.57 9.34 15.60
C ARG A 167 -19.35 8.13 15.13
N ASP A 168 -19.93 7.41 16.09
CA ASP A 168 -20.81 6.28 15.78
C ASP A 168 -22.03 6.68 14.94
N GLU A 169 -22.43 7.96 14.98
CA GLU A 169 -23.54 8.53 14.20
C GLU A 169 -23.17 8.92 12.76
N ASP A 170 -21.89 8.86 12.37
CA ASP A 170 -21.44 9.23 11.03
C ASP A 170 -22.03 8.29 9.98
N LYS A 171 -22.59 8.86 8.91
CA LYS A 171 -23.26 8.11 7.84
C LYS A 171 -22.31 7.38 6.89
N PHE A 172 -21.01 7.59 7.04
CA PHE A 172 -19.98 7.16 6.09
C PHE A 172 -18.66 6.92 6.80
N ILE A 173 -17.81 6.11 6.18
CA ILE A 173 -16.44 5.84 6.62
C ILE A 173 -15.51 6.47 5.58
N TYR A 174 -14.47 7.14 6.04
CA TYR A 174 -13.53 7.81 5.15
C TYR A 174 -12.09 7.54 5.57
N GLU A 175 -11.21 7.19 4.65
CA GLU A 175 -9.76 7.16 4.89
C GLU A 175 -9.07 8.29 4.12
N ILE A 176 -7.84 8.64 4.49
CA ILE A 176 -7.10 9.74 3.84
C ILE A 176 -6.03 9.22 2.89
N VAL A 177 -5.87 9.91 1.77
CA VAL A 177 -4.74 9.82 0.85
C VAL A 177 -4.07 11.18 0.84
N VAL A 178 -2.80 11.26 1.24
CA VAL A 178 -2.05 12.52 1.26
C VAL A 178 -1.04 12.53 0.13
N VAL A 179 -1.07 13.59 -0.67
CA VAL A 179 -0.16 13.76 -1.81
C VAL A 179 0.52 15.13 -1.76
N PRO A 180 1.80 15.26 -2.15
CA PRO A 180 2.57 16.49 -1.92
C PRO A 180 2.27 17.61 -2.92
N SER A 181 1.60 17.32 -4.04
CA SER A 181 1.39 18.30 -5.10
C SER A 181 0.07 18.14 -5.86
N PHE A 182 -0.31 19.18 -6.59
CA PHE A 182 -1.46 19.14 -7.49
C PHE A 182 -1.30 18.10 -8.61
N GLN A 183 -0.09 17.91 -9.13
CA GLN A 183 0.18 16.89 -10.14
C GLN A 183 -0.09 15.49 -9.57
N ASP A 184 0.39 15.24 -8.35
CA ASP A 184 0.14 13.99 -7.63
C ASP A 184 -1.34 13.78 -7.33
N ALA A 185 -2.07 14.86 -7.05
CA ALA A 185 -3.53 14.80 -6.88
C ALA A 185 -4.25 14.36 -8.15
N LEU A 186 -3.84 14.86 -9.32
CA LEU A 186 -4.39 14.41 -10.60
C LEU A 186 -4.07 12.93 -10.87
N ILE A 187 -2.86 12.48 -10.53
CA ILE A 187 -2.48 11.06 -10.62
C ILE A 187 -3.38 10.21 -9.73
N ALA A 188 -3.56 10.61 -8.46
CA ALA A 188 -4.42 9.91 -7.51
C ALA A 188 -5.86 9.78 -8.04
N VAL A 189 -6.42 10.85 -8.60
CA VAL A 189 -7.78 10.84 -9.18
C VAL A 189 -7.88 9.95 -10.42
N LEU A 190 -6.81 9.84 -11.23
CA LEU A 190 -6.80 8.95 -12.39
C LEU A 190 -6.66 7.48 -12.03
N PHE A 191 -6.09 7.17 -10.86
CA PHE A 191 -5.88 5.80 -10.40
C PHE A 191 -7.13 5.21 -9.72
N ASN A 192 -7.94 6.04 -9.06
CA ASN A 192 -9.07 5.64 -8.21
C ASN A 192 -10.44 5.66 -8.92
#